data_AF-A0A481ZJY5-F1
#
_entry.id   AF-A0A481ZJY5-F1
#
_cell.length_a   1.000
_cell.length_b   1.000
_cell.length_c   1.000
_cell.angle_alpha   90.00
_cell.angle_beta   90.00
_cell.angle_gamma   90.00
#
_symmetry.space_group_name_H-M   'P 1'
#
loop_
_entity.id
_entity.type
_entity.pdbx_description
1 polymer ?
#
loop_
_entity_poly.entity_id
_entity_poly.type
_entity_poly.pdbx_seq_one_letter_code
_entity_poly.pdbx_strand_id
1 'polypeptide(L)' 'VFHNITDTHVAHHLFSTIPHYHAMEATIAIKPVLGEYYQFDATPFYKALWREARECLCVEPDEKGVFWYSNKF' A
#
# COMPACT_ATOMS: atom_id res chain seq x y z
N VAL A 1 -4.84 8.51 -17.12
CA VAL A 1 -5.57 7.22 -16.98
C VAL A 1 -5.80 6.85 -15.52
N PHE A 2 -4.84 6.98 -14.58
CA PHE A 2 -5.08 6.64 -13.15
C PHE A 2 -4.80 7.77 -12.12
N HIS A 3 -4.41 8.98 -12.55
CA HIS A 3 -4.20 10.15 -11.67
C HIS A 3 -3.39 9.87 -10.38
N ASN A 4 -2.38 8.99 -10.44
CA ASN A 4 -1.56 8.62 -9.27
C ASN A 4 -2.35 8.10 -8.07
N ILE A 5 -3.53 7.49 -8.29
CA ILE A 5 -4.39 7.03 -7.20
C ILE A 5 -3.70 5.96 -6.33
N THR A 6 -2.82 5.16 -6.91
CA THR A 6 -2.01 4.17 -6.19
C THR A 6 -0.96 4.83 -5.30
N ASP A 7 -0.36 5.93 -5.75
CA ASP A 7 0.64 6.69 -4.98
C ASP A 7 0.01 7.57 -3.89
N THR A 8 -1.25 7.95 -4.09
CA THR A 8 -1.98 8.91 -3.25
C THR A 8 -3.08 8.27 -2.40
N HIS A 9 -3.22 6.94 -2.45
CA HIS A 9 -4.30 6.21 -1.80
C HIS A 9 -4.39 6.50 -0.29
N VAL A 10 -3.24 6.55 0.38
CA VAL A 10 -3.17 6.87 1.82
C VAL A 10 -3.65 8.30 2.08
N ALA A 11 -3.19 9.28 1.29
CA ALA A 11 -3.62 10.67 1.43
C ALA A 11 -5.14 10.80 1.19
N HIS A 12 -5.69 10.04 0.23
CA HIS A 12 -7.12 9.96 0.01
C HIS A 12 -7.88 9.38 1.21
N HIS A 13 -7.39 8.31 1.86
CA HIS A 13 -8.06 7.77 3.06
C HIS A 13 -8.02 8.73 4.26
N LEU A 14 -6.95 9.50 4.41
CA LEU A 14 -6.87 10.54 5.44
C LEU A 14 -7.82 11.71 5.15
N PHE A 15 -7.99 12.06 3.87
CA PHE A 15 -8.82 13.17 3.41
C PHE A 15 -9.69 12.73 2.24
N SER A 16 -10.78 12.01 2.51
CA SER A 16 -11.60 11.35 1.46
C SER A 16 -12.19 12.28 0.41
N THR A 17 -12.30 13.57 0.71
CA THR A 17 -12.78 14.62 -0.20
C THR A 17 -11.67 15.32 -0.98
N ILE A 18 -10.40 14.95 -0.79
CA ILE A 18 -9.27 15.58 -1.48
C ILE A 18 -9.35 15.32 -2.99
N PRO A 19 -9.21 16.36 -3.84
CA PRO A 19 -9.17 16.16 -5.28
C PRO A 19 -7.80 15.62 -5.72
N HIS A 20 -7.79 14.86 -6.82
CA HIS A 20 -6.56 14.22 -7.30
C HIS A 20 -5.49 15.21 -7.80
N TYR A 21 -5.83 16.47 -8.08
CA TYR A 21 -4.92 17.45 -8.70
C TYR A 21 -3.68 17.75 -7.84
N HIS A 22 -3.84 17.87 -6.52
CA HIS A 22 -2.76 18.15 -5.57
C HIS A 22 -2.52 16.99 -4.59
N ALA A 23 -3.10 15.82 -4.85
CA ALA A 23 -2.96 14.67 -3.97
C ALA A 23 -1.50 14.19 -3.85
N MET A 24 -0.70 14.36 -4.90
CA MET A 24 0.75 14.07 -4.86
C MET A 24 1.52 15.01 -3.93
N GLU A 25 1.21 16.31 -3.97
CA GLU A 25 1.80 17.30 -3.07
C GLU A 25 1.43 17.00 -1.62
N ALA A 26 0.17 16.67 -1.37
CA ALA A 26 -0.31 16.23 -0.07
C ALA A 26 0.43 14.97 0.41
N THR A 27 0.59 13.95 -0.45
CA THR A 27 1.38 12.75 -0.14
C THR A 27 2.81 13.11 0.27
N ILE A 28 3.49 13.99 -0.46
CA ILE A 28 4.86 14.42 -0.12
C ILE A 28 4.89 15.14 1.23
N ALA A 29 3.91 16.02 1.50
CA ALA A 29 3.83 16.78 2.73
C ALA A 29 3.55 15.90 3.97
N ILE A 30 2.78 14.82 3.83
CA ILE A 30 2.47 13.92 4.96
C ILE A 30 3.54 12.86 5.22
N LYS A 31 4.40 12.52 4.25
CA LYS A 31 5.49 11.56 4.44
C LYS A 31 6.33 11.78 5.72
N PRO A 32 6.86 12.98 6.00
CA PRO A 32 7.63 13.22 7.22
C PRO A 32 6.79 13.07 8.51
N VAL A 33 5.47 13.28 8.45
CA VAL A 33 4.57 13.09 9.59
C VAL A 33 4.33 11.59 9.85
N LEU A 34 4.20 10.80 8.78
CA LEU A 34 4.04 9.35 8.87
C LEU A 34 5.33 8.66 9.37
N GLY A 35 6.51 9.20 9.05
CA GLY A 35 7.79 8.66 9.53
C GLY A 35 7.94 7.18 9.20
N GLU A 36 8.18 6.35 10.22
CA GLU A 36 8.32 4.90 10.07
C GLU A 36 7.05 4.19 9.56
N TYR A 37 5.87 4.81 9.69
CA TYR A 37 4.62 4.27 9.16
C TYR A 37 4.47 4.47 7.65
N TYR A 38 5.30 5.31 7.02
CA TYR A 38 5.31 5.43 5.57
C TYR A 38 6.03 4.24 4.96
N GLN A 39 5.27 3.32 4.38
CA GLN A 39 5.78 2.12 3.70
C GLN A 39 5.70 2.32 2.17
N PHE A 40 6.78 1.98 1.47
CA PHE A 40 6.87 2.09 0.00
C PHE A 40 7.50 0.83 -0.59
N ASP A 41 6.82 0.23 -1.58
CA ASP A 41 7.33 -0.89 -2.36
C ASP A 41 7.62 -0.42 -3.80
N ALA A 42 8.89 -0.46 -4.21
CA ALA A 42 9.33 -0.08 -5.55
C ALA A 42 9.09 -1.17 -6.61
N THR A 43 8.54 -2.32 -6.20
CA THR A 43 8.30 -3.47 -7.09
C THR A 43 7.32 -3.08 -8.19
N PRO A 44 7.63 -3.33 -9.49
CA PRO A 44 6.68 -3.10 -10.57
C PRO A 44 5.35 -3.81 -10.31
N PHE A 45 4.22 -3.11 -10.54
CA PHE A 45 2.90 -3.58 -10.10
C PHE A 45 2.56 -5.02 -10.54
N TYR A 46 2.98 -5.43 -11.74
CA TYR A 46 2.73 -6.78 -12.25
C TYR A 46 3.54 -7.85 -11.53
N LYS A 47 4.76 -7.53 -11.07
CA LYS A 47 5.58 -8.43 -10.25
C LYS A 47 5.02 -8.52 -8.84
N ALA A 48 4.62 -7.39 -8.26
CA ALA A 48 3.97 -7.35 -6.96
C ALA A 48 2.67 -8.18 -7.00
N LEU A 49 1.82 -7.94 -8.01
CA LEU A 49 0.59 -8.71 -8.22
C LEU A 49 0.85 -10.22 -8.31
N TRP A 50 1.87 -10.64 -9.06
CA TRP A 50 2.24 -12.06 -9.18
C TRP A 50 2.77 -12.65 -7.87
N ARG A 51 3.59 -11.89 -7.12
CA ARG A 51 4.09 -12.28 -5.79
C ARG A 51 2.93 -12.49 -4.83
N GLU A 52 2.09 -11.48 -4.64
CA GLU A 52 0.94 -11.54 -3.71
C GLU A 52 -0.03 -12.67 -4.09
N ALA A 53 -0.31 -12.86 -5.38
CA ALA A 53 -1.19 -13.91 -5.85
C ALA A 53 -0.64 -15.34 -5.63
N ARG A 54 0.67 -15.50 -5.43
CA ARG A 54 1.31 -16.81 -5.20
C ARG A 54 1.66 -17.06 -3.74
N GLU A 55 2.10 -16.03 -3.04
CA GLU A 55 2.71 -16.16 -1.71
C GLU A 55 1.71 -15.80 -0.59
N CYS A 56 0.67 -15.02 -0.87
CA CYS A 56 -0.32 -14.56 0.11
C CYS A 56 -1.69 -15.23 -0.10
N LEU A 57 -1.70 -16.57 -0.10
CA LEU A 57 -2.90 -17.38 -0.43
C LEU A 57 -3.85 -17.61 0.75
N CYS A 58 -3.32 -17.76 1.96
CA CYS A 58 -4.14 -17.93 3.15
C CYS A 58 -3.57 -17.22 4.37
N VAL A 59 -4.50 -16.88 5.26
CA VAL A 59 -4.23 -16.34 6.59
C VAL A 59 -4.18 -17.50 7.56
N GLU A 60 -3.05 -17.65 8.23
CA GLU A 60 -2.88 -18.62 9.31
C GLU A 60 -2.73 -17.86 10.64
N PRO A 61 -3.30 -18.39 11.74
CA PRO A 61 -3.13 -17.78 13.04
C PRO A 61 -1.68 -17.93 13.51
N ASP A 62 -1.02 -16.83 13.86
CA ASP A 62 0.29 -16.80 14.51
C ASP A 62 0.16 -16.19 15.92
N GLU A 63 1.10 -16.52 16.82
CA GLU A 63 1.16 -15.98 18.18
C GLU A 63 1.28 -14.44 18.21
N LYS A 64 1.72 -13.84 17.10
CA LYS A 64 1.94 -12.39 16.94
C LYS A 64 0.85 -11.67 16.14
N GLY A 65 -0.22 -12.34 15.70
CA GLY A 65 -1.35 -11.74 14.97
C GLY A 65 -1.73 -12.42 13.66
N VAL A 66 -2.52 -11.72 12.83
CA VAL A 66 -2.92 -12.18 11.49
C VAL A 66 -1.85 -11.82 10.49
N PHE A 67 -1.20 -12.84 9.92
CA PHE A 67 -0.20 -12.66 8.88
C PHE A 67 -0.57 -13.44 7.62
N TRP A 68 -0.17 -12.90 6.47
CA TRP A 68 -0.45 -13.45 5.13
C TRP A 68 0.79 -14.19 4.59
N TYR A 69 1.17 -15.33 5.16
CA TYR A 69 2.46 -15.97 4.80
C TYR A 69 2.42 -17.48 4.55
N SER A 70 1.30 -18.03 4.08
CA SER A 70 1.26 -19.44 3.70
C SER A 70 1.44 -19.58 2.19
N ASN A 71 2.68 -19.83 1.78
CA ASN A 71 2.98 -20.34 0.45
C ASN A 71 2.93 -21.88 0.51
N LYS A 72 1.89 -22.49 -0.05
CA LYS A 72 1.73 -23.95 -0.13
C LYS A 72 2.52 -24.61 -1.27
N PHE A 73 3.35 -23.85 -2.00
CA PHE A 73 4.14 -24.34 -3.14
C PHE A 73 5.63 -24.02 -3.03
#